data_AF-A0A0P6XGP8-F1
#
_entry.id   AF-A0A0P6XGP8-F1
#
_cell.length_a   1.000
_cell.length_b   1.000
_cell.length_c   1.000
_cell.angle_alpha   90.00
_cell.angle_beta   90.00
_cell.angle_gamma   90.00
#
_symmetry.space_group_name_H-M   'P 1'
#
loop_
_entity.id
_entity.type
_entity.pdbx_description
1 polymer ?
#
loop_
_entity_poly.entity_id
_entity_poly.type
_entity_poly.pdbx_seq_one_letter_code
_entity_poly.pdbx_strand_id
1 'polypeptide(L)'
;MAVAGSLGLKYSWPIGLTITGLLIIVALSYFPTIHGYPSGGGSYVVARENLGTLPGLVAATALIIDYSLTAAVSLTAGIVAIASAFPVL
;
A
#
# COMPACT_ATOMS: atom_id res chain seq x y z
N MET A 1 -12.29 -6.68 24.09
CA MET A 1 -11.29 -6.51 23.01
C MET A 1 -9.97 -7.27 23.30
N ALA A 2 -9.44 -7.27 24.53
CA ALA A 2 -8.17 -7.95 24.85
C ALA A 2 -8.14 -9.47 24.57
N VAL A 3 -9.23 -10.20 24.85
CA VAL A 3 -9.30 -11.66 24.61
C VAL A 3 -9.39 -12.00 23.11
N ALA A 4 -10.09 -11.19 22.31
CA ALA A 4 -10.13 -11.35 20.85
C ALA A 4 -8.77 -11.10 20.18
N GLY A 5 -8.00 -10.12 20.69
CA GLY A 5 -6.62 -9.86 20.26
C GLY A 5 -5.66 -11.00 20.62
N SER A 6 -5.86 -11.67 21.76
CA SER A 6 -5.00 -12.78 22.21
C SER A 6 -5.10 -14.03 21.32
N LEU A 7 -6.25 -14.29 20.69
CA LEU A 7 -6.42 -15.41 19.75
C LEU A 7 -5.81 -15.10 18.37
N GLY A 8 -5.83 -13.83 17.95
CA GLY A 8 -5.23 -13.37 16.68
C GLY A 8 -3.70 -13.34 16.70
N LEU A 9 -3.09 -13.18 17.87
CA LEU A 9 -1.62 -13.12 18.05
C LEU A 9 -0.90 -14.38 17.52
N LYS A 10 -1.53 -15.55 17.60
CA LYS A 10 -0.96 -16.80 17.03
C LYS A 10 -0.85 -16.74 15.51
N TYR A 11 -1.77 -16.04 14.85
CA TYR A 11 -1.76 -15.86 13.39
C TYR A 11 -0.89 -14.67 12.96
N SER A 12 -0.53 -13.77 13.86
CA SER A 12 0.32 -12.62 13.55
C SER A 12 1.68 -13.03 12.96
N TRP A 13 2.26 -14.13 13.45
CA TRP A 13 3.53 -14.64 12.96
C TRP A 13 3.47 -15.17 11.51
N PRO A 14 2.58 -16.12 11.15
CA PRO A 14 2.46 -16.56 9.77
C PRO A 14 2.00 -15.45 8.82
N ILE A 15 1.06 -14.58 9.24
CA ILE A 15 0.60 -13.45 8.43
C ILE A 15 1.75 -12.48 8.14
N GLY A 16 2.56 -12.15 9.15
CA GLY A 16 3.73 -11.30 8.99
C GLY A 16 4.71 -11.85 7.95
N LEU A 17 5.04 -13.15 8.05
CA LEU A 17 5.90 -13.83 7.07
C LEU A 17 5.30 -13.80 5.65
N THR A 18 3.98 -14.01 5.52
CA THR A 18 3.30 -13.92 4.23
C THR A 18 3.39 -12.51 3.64
N ILE A 19 3.14 -11.47 4.43
CA ILE A 19 3.24 -10.07 3.97
C ILE A 19 4.68 -9.75 3.55
N THR A 20 5.67 -10.12 4.36
CA THR A 20 7.09 -9.93 4.00
C THR A 20 7.45 -10.64 2.70
N GLY A 21 6.99 -11.89 2.53
CA GLY A 21 7.17 -12.64 1.28
C GLY A 21 6.55 -11.92 0.07
N LEU A 22 5.33 -11.40 0.22
CA LEU A 22 4.66 -10.60 -0.82
C LEU A 22 5.45 -9.34 -1.15
N LEU A 23 5.98 -8.62 -0.15
CA LEU A 23 6.80 -7.43 -0.38
C LEU A 23 8.09 -7.75 -1.15
N ILE A 24 8.73 -8.90 -0.89
CA ILE A 24 9.89 -9.35 -1.65
C ILE A 24 9.51 -9.59 -3.12
N ILE A 25 8.40 -10.28 -3.37
CA ILE A 25 7.92 -10.55 -4.72
C ILE A 25 7.64 -9.23 -5.45
N VAL A 26 6.98 -8.28 -4.78
CA VAL A 26 6.70 -6.94 -5.33
C VAL A 26 8.00 -6.21 -5.66
N ALA A 27 8.96 -6.18 -4.74
CA ALA A 27 10.25 -5.53 -4.96
C ALA A 27 11.00 -6.12 -6.17
N LEU A 28 11.01 -7.44 -6.31
CA LEU A 28 11.60 -8.13 -7.46
C LEU A 28 10.84 -7.82 -8.75
N SER A 29 9.51 -7.71 -8.70
CA SER A 29 8.68 -7.35 -9.85
C SER A 29 8.94 -5.93 -10.34
N TYR A 30 9.21 -4.98 -9.44
CA TYR A 30 9.50 -3.60 -9.83
C TYR A 30 10.86 -3.44 -10.50
N PHE A 31 11.81 -4.33 -10.22
CA PHE A 31 13.18 -4.20 -10.74
C PHE A 31 13.21 -4.21 -12.29
N PRO A 32 12.62 -5.18 -13.02
CA PRO A 32 12.53 -5.12 -14.48
C PRO A 32 11.70 -3.93 -14.98
N THR A 33 10.60 -3.59 -14.30
CA THR A 33 9.72 -2.49 -14.70
C THR A 33 10.47 -1.15 -14.69
N ILE A 34 11.30 -0.89 -13.68
CA ILE A 34 12.09 0.34 -13.59
C ILE A 34 13.14 0.39 -14.71
N HIS A 35 13.79 -0.74 -15.04
CA HIS A 35 14.76 -0.80 -16.13
C HIS A 35 14.11 -0.62 -17.52
N GLY A 36 12.89 -1.13 -17.71
CA GLY A 36 12.13 -0.93 -18.94
C GLY A 36 11.61 0.50 -19.12
N TYR A 37 11.49 1.26 -18.02
CA TYR A 37 10.92 2.61 -17.99
C TYR A 37 11.84 3.61 -17.27
N PRO A 38 13.07 3.87 -17.78
CA PRO A 38 14.08 4.68 -17.10
C PRO A 38 13.72 6.16 -16.96
N SER A 39 12.83 6.67 -17.82
CA SER A 39 12.30 8.04 -17.74
C SER A 39 11.23 8.23 -16.66
N GLY A 40 10.76 7.13 -16.04
CA GLY A 40 9.69 7.15 -15.05
C GLY A 40 8.31 7.35 -15.68
N GLY A 41 7.51 6.28 -15.74
CA GLY A 41 6.14 6.31 -16.27
C GLY A 41 5.03 6.16 -15.22
N GLY A 42 5.33 5.56 -14.06
CA GLY A 42 4.29 5.16 -13.11
C GLY A 42 3.32 4.11 -13.67
N SER A 43 2.44 3.58 -12.82
CA SER A 43 1.53 2.48 -13.20
C SER A 43 0.55 2.85 -14.31
N TYR A 44 0.19 4.14 -14.46
CA TYR A 44 -0.62 4.64 -15.57
C TYR A 44 0.06 4.47 -16.93
N VAL A 45 1.29 4.97 -17.10
CA VAL A 45 2.01 4.91 -18.39
C VAL A 45 2.34 3.46 -18.74
N VAL A 46 2.81 2.68 -17.76
CA VAL A 46 3.10 1.25 -17.97
C VAL A 46 1.84 0.49 -18.39
N ALA A 47 0.70 0.70 -17.74
CA ALA A 47 -0.56 0.04 -18.12
C ALA A 47 -1.07 0.52 -19.49
N ARG A 48 -0.95 1.82 -19.78
CA ARG A 48 -1.41 2.39 -21.06
C ARG A 48 -0.61 1.86 -22.25
N GLU A 49 0.70 1.73 -22.11
CA GLU A 49 1.57 1.27 -23.19
C GLU A 49 1.50 -0.24 -23.43
N ASN A 50 1.33 -1.04 -22.36
CA ASN A 50 1.31 -2.51 -22.49
C ASN A 50 -0.09 -3.09 -22.71
N LEU A 51 -1.13 -2.46 -22.18
CA LEU A 51 -2.49 -3.01 -22.14
C LEU A 51 -3.53 -2.12 -22.83
N GLY A 52 -3.13 -0.92 -23.28
CA GLY A 52 -3.99 0.03 -23.97
C GLY A 52 -4.70 1.03 -23.05
N THR A 53 -5.59 1.82 -23.64
CA THR A 53 -6.14 3.02 -22.98
C THR A 53 -7.06 2.71 -21.81
N LEU A 54 -7.97 1.74 -21.92
CA LEU A 54 -8.93 1.45 -20.85
C LEU A 54 -8.24 0.95 -19.56
N PRO A 55 -7.32 -0.03 -19.59
CA PRO A 55 -6.57 -0.43 -18.39
C PRO A 55 -5.70 0.70 -17.82
N GLY A 56 -5.13 1.54 -18.70
CA GLY A 56 -4.43 2.75 -18.28
C GLY A 56 -5.32 3.68 -17.47
N LEU A 57 -6.51 4.04 -17.96
CA LEU A 57 -7.43 4.92 -17.24
C LEU A 57 -7.86 4.34 -15.89
N VAL A 58 -8.09 3.03 -15.81
CA VAL A 58 -8.37 2.36 -14.52
C VAL A 58 -7.20 2.52 -13.54
N ALA A 59 -5.95 2.34 -14.01
CA ALA A 59 -4.76 2.55 -13.19
C ALA A 59 -4.64 4.01 -12.72
N ALA A 60 -4.97 4.99 -13.57
CA ALA A 60 -4.97 6.40 -13.20
C ALA A 60 -6.02 6.73 -12.12
N THR A 61 -7.25 6.24 -12.28
CA THR A 61 -8.30 6.45 -11.27
C THR A 61 -7.96 5.77 -9.96
N ALA A 62 -7.40 4.55 -10.01
CA ALA A 62 -6.94 3.84 -8.83
C ALA A 62 -5.85 4.62 -8.07
N LEU A 63 -4.88 5.21 -8.77
CA LEU A 63 -3.84 6.04 -8.15
C LEU A 63 -4.41 7.27 -7.42
N ILE A 64 -5.40 7.95 -8.01
CA ILE A 64 -6.02 9.13 -7.38
C ILE A 64 -6.72 8.73 -6.07
N ILE A 65 -7.43 7.60 -6.08
CA ILE A 65 -8.11 7.06 -4.90
C ILE A 65 -7.09 6.62 -3.85
N ASP A 66 -6.04 5.92 -4.27
CA ASP A 66 -4.96 5.43 -3.39
C ASP A 66 -4.28 6.58 -2.64
N TYR A 67 -3.92 7.66 -3.35
CA TYR A 67 -3.32 8.83 -2.70
C TYR A 67 -4.28 9.53 -1.74
N SER A 68 -5.56 9.65 -2.11
CA SER A 68 -6.57 10.27 -1.25
C SER A 68 -6.79 9.47 0.04
N LEU A 69 -6.90 8.14 -0.09
CA LEU A 69 -7.05 7.23 1.05
C LEU A 69 -5.80 7.20 1.92
N THR A 70 -4.62 7.15 1.31
CA THR A 70 -3.34 7.16 2.04
C THR A 70 -3.19 8.43 2.87
N ALA A 71 -3.52 9.59 2.30
CA ALA A 71 -3.50 10.86 3.01
C ALA A 71 -4.51 10.88 4.17
N ALA A 72 -5.76 10.45 3.92
CA ALA A 72 -6.81 10.41 4.94
C ALA A 72 -6.44 9.48 6.11
N VAL A 73 -6.04 8.23 5.81
CA VAL A 73 -5.68 7.22 6.82
C VAL A 73 -4.47 7.66 7.62
N SER A 74 -3.45 8.22 6.96
CA SER A 74 -2.25 8.71 7.64
C SER A 74 -2.56 9.87 8.58
N LEU A 75 -3.44 10.80 8.18
CA LEU A 75 -3.88 11.91 9.03
C LEU A 75 -4.66 11.40 10.25
N THR A 76 -5.63 10.50 10.03
CA THR A 76 -6.42 9.92 11.13
C THR A 76 -5.53 9.15 12.11
N ALA A 77 -4.64 8.29 11.60
CA ALA A 77 -3.71 7.53 12.44
C ALA A 77 -2.75 8.46 13.20
N GLY A 78 -2.27 9.53 12.56
CA GLY A 78 -1.42 10.54 13.19
C GLY A 78 -2.13 11.25 14.35
N ILE A 79 -3.38 11.69 14.15
CA ILE A 79 -4.17 12.34 15.21
C ILE A 79 -4.41 11.36 16.38
N VAL A 80 -4.75 10.10 16.09
CA VAL A 80 -4.93 9.06 17.12
C VAL A 80 -3.65 8.83 17.91
N ALA A 81 -2.49 8.79 17.24
CA ALA A 81 -1.20 8.65 17.90
C ALA A 81 -0.89 9.83 18.83
N ILE A 82 -1.15 11.07 18.39
CA ILE A 82 -0.96 12.29 19.20
C ILE A 82 -1.91 12.29 20.40
N ALA A 83 -3.20 12.02 20.19
CA ALA A 83 -4.18 11.96 21.27
C ALA A 83 -3.83 10.87 22.30
N SER A 84 -3.32 9.73 21.84
CA SER A 84 -2.87 8.64 22.72
C SER A 84 -1.62 9.01 23.53
N ALA A 85 -0.76 9.89 22.99
CA ALA A 85 0.43 10.38 23.68
C ALA A 85 0.11 11.42 24.77
N PHE A 86 -0.99 12.16 24.64
CA PHE A 86 -1.44 13.17 25.60
C PHE A 86 -2.88 12.90 26.10
N PRO A 87 -3.11 11.85 26.90
CA PRO A 87 -4.45 11.38 27.29
C PRO A 87 -5.20 12.28 28.31
N VAL A 88 -4.67 13.46 28.67
CA VAL A 88 -5.14 14.31 29.79
C VAL A 88 -5.70 15.68 29.35
N LEU A 89 -5.68 16.01 28.05
CA LEU A 89 -6.45 17.13 27.47
C LEU A 89 -7.69 16.60 26.77
#